data_AF-A0A7G8J839-F1
#
_entry.id   AF-A0A7G8J839-F1
#
_cell.length_a   1.000
_cell.length_b   1.000
_cell.length_c   1.000
_cell.angle_alpha   90.00
_cell.angle_beta   90.00
_cell.angle_gamma   90.00
#
_symmetry.space_group_name_H-M   'P 1'
#
loop_
_entity.id
_entity.type
_entity.pdbx_description
1 polymer ?
#
loop_
_entity_poly.entity_id
_entity_poly.type
_entity_poly.pdbx_seq_one_letter_code
_entity_poly.pdbx_strand_id
1 'polypeptide(L)'
;MAAEVLQVRSSTLLQIGDRNRNYSVRLACVAVDPANEEAAVDLLKKAVPRRKRVNLRPEGNEDGVLIARVTPLDADQDLGLSLVTGGLATQSCNAS
;
A
#
# COMPACT_ATOMS: atom_id res chain seq x y z
N MET A 1 12.31 -12.88 2.43
CA MET A 1 11.06 -13.29 3.13
C MET A 1 9.93 -12.42 2.60
N ALA A 2 8.78 -12.99 2.29
CA ALA A 2 7.63 -12.20 1.80
C ALA A 2 6.77 -11.76 2.99
N ALA A 3 6.33 -10.51 2.96
CA ALA A 3 5.43 -9.98 3.97
C ALA A 3 3.97 -10.27 3.57
N GLU A 4 3.05 -10.23 4.52
CA GLU A 4 1.64 -10.53 4.30
C GLU A 4 0.76 -9.38 4.76
N VAL A 5 -0.24 -9.04 3.95
CA VAL A 5 -1.23 -8.03 4.33
C VAL A 5 -2.16 -8.61 5.38
N LEU A 6 -2.14 -8.03 6.58
CA LEU A 6 -3.04 -8.40 7.67
C LEU A 6 -4.35 -7.61 7.59
N GLN A 7 -4.27 -6.32 7.25
CA GLN A 7 -5.41 -5.43 7.19
C GLN A 7 -5.13 -4.19 6.32
N VAL A 8 -6.14 -3.73 5.58
CA VAL A 8 -6.19 -2.38 4.99
C VAL A 8 -6.80 -1.45 6.03
N ARG A 9 -6.03 -0.49 6.54
CA ARG A 9 -6.48 0.45 7.59
C ARG A 9 -7.06 1.74 7.00
N SER A 10 -6.50 2.22 5.91
CA SER A 10 -6.99 3.35 5.10
C SER A 10 -6.52 3.22 3.66
N SER A 11 -6.87 4.18 2.81
CA SER A 11 -6.45 4.25 1.40
C SER A 11 -4.93 4.33 1.18
N THR A 12 -4.17 4.64 2.24
CA THR A 12 -2.70 4.73 2.19
C THR A 12 -2.00 3.95 3.29
N LEU A 13 -2.72 3.35 4.25
CA LEU A 13 -2.12 2.65 5.39
C LEU A 13 -2.52 1.18 5.43
N LEU A 14 -1.51 0.31 5.43
CA LEU A 14 -1.63 -1.15 5.53
C LEU A 14 -1.01 -1.65 6.82
N GLN A 15 -1.60 -2.68 7.39
CA GLN A 15 -0.95 -3.47 8.43
C GLN A 15 -0.35 -4.72 7.79
N ILE A 16 0.95 -4.89 7.95
CA ILE A 16 1.72 -5.97 7.36
C ILE A 16 2.32 -6.84 8.47
N GLY A 17 2.43 -8.14 8.21
CA GLY A 17 3.13 -9.11 9.07
C GLY A 17 4.20 -9.89 8.31
N ASP A 18 5.33 -10.19 8.94
CA ASP A 18 6.44 -10.97 8.35
C ASP A 18 6.81 -12.22 9.17
N ARG A 19 5.81 -12.86 9.81
CA ARG A 19 5.92 -13.94 10.80
C ARG A 19 6.57 -13.57 12.13
N ASN A 20 7.41 -12.55 12.17
CA ASN A 20 8.14 -12.14 13.37
C ASN A 20 7.58 -10.86 13.99
N ARG A 21 7.06 -9.94 13.16
CA ARG A 21 6.55 -8.64 13.61
C ARG A 21 5.33 -8.22 12.80
N ASN A 22 4.50 -7.39 13.42
CA ASN A 22 3.42 -6.67 12.77
C ASN A 22 3.78 -5.18 12.75
N TYR A 23 3.68 -4.54 11.60
CA TYR A 23 3.98 -3.11 11.49
C TYR A 23 3.07 -2.42 10.47
N SER A 24 2.93 -1.11 10.65
CA SER A 24 2.20 -0.26 9.74
C SER A 24 3.10 0.14 8.58
N VAL A 25 2.57 0.02 7.36
CA VAL A 25 3.22 0.45 6.14
C VAL A 25 2.32 1.47 5.45
N ARG A 26 2.85 2.66 5.21
CA ARG A 26 2.22 3.68 4.39
C ARG A 26 2.66 3.52 2.94
N LEU A 27 1.71 3.59 2.01
CA LEU A 27 1.99 3.54 0.58
C LEU A 27 2.83 4.77 0.19
N ALA A 28 3.97 4.51 -0.43
CA ALA A 28 4.82 5.57 -0.95
C ALA A 28 4.18 6.25 -2.17
N CYS A 29 4.46 7.54 -2.33
CA CYS A 29 4.24 8.27 -3.58
C CYS A 29 2.79 8.33 -4.08
N VAL A 30 1.81 8.24 -3.17
CA VAL A 30 0.39 8.41 -3.48
C VAL A 30 -0.27 9.40 -2.53
N ALA A 31 -1.17 10.21 -3.09
CA ALA A 31 -2.10 11.03 -2.34
C ALA A 31 -3.53 10.70 -2.80
N VAL A 32 -4.41 10.43 -1.85
CA VAL A 32 -5.82 10.08 -2.09
C VAL A 32 -6.67 11.25 -1.58
N ASP A 33 -7.54 11.77 -2.43
CA ASP A 33 -8.51 12.78 -2.03
C ASP A 33 -9.53 12.15 -1.06
N PRO A 34 -9.94 12.84 0.03
CA PRO A 34 -10.94 12.32 0.95
C PRO A 34 -12.24 11.84 0.29
N ALA A 35 -12.65 12.45 -0.83
CA ALA A 35 -13.83 12.02 -1.59
C ALA A 35 -13.68 10.62 -2.21
N ASN A 36 -12.44 10.15 -2.40
CA ASN A 36 -12.10 8.85 -2.98
C ASN A 36 -11.71 7.81 -1.92
N GLU A 37 -11.71 8.15 -0.63
CA GLU A 37 -11.19 7.28 0.45
C GLU A 37 -11.86 5.90 0.45
N GLU A 38 -13.19 5.86 0.39
CA GLU A 38 -13.95 4.60 0.40
C GLU A 38 -13.63 3.73 -0.82
N ALA A 39 -13.68 4.32 -2.02
CA ALA A 39 -13.38 3.62 -3.26
C ALA A 39 -11.94 3.09 -3.31
N ALA A 40 -10.98 3.87 -2.80
CA ALA A 40 -9.58 3.48 -2.69
C ALA A 40 -9.39 2.30 -1.73
N VAL A 41 -10.02 2.35 -0.55
CA VAL A 41 -10.00 1.25 0.43
C VAL A 41 -10.60 -0.02 -0.17
N ASP A 42 -11.71 0.07 -0.89
CA ASP A 42 -12.36 -1.07 -1.54
C ASP A 42 -11.48 -1.70 -2.63
N LEU A 43 -10.82 -0.87 -3.45
CA LEU A 43 -9.85 -1.34 -4.43
C LEU A 43 -8.70 -2.08 -3.74
N LEU A 44 -8.12 -1.50 -2.68
CA LEU A 44 -7.03 -2.13 -1.93
C LEU A 44 -7.45 -3.46 -1.30
N LYS A 45 -8.64 -3.53 -0.69
CA LYS A 45 -9.16 -4.79 -0.11
C LYS A 45 -9.32 -5.89 -1.15
N LYS A 46 -9.70 -5.54 -2.39
CA LYS A 46 -9.80 -6.48 -3.51
C LYS A 46 -8.43 -6.91 -4.03
N ALA A 47 -7.48 -5.99 -4.15
CA ALA A 47 -6.12 -6.26 -4.64
C ALA A 47 -5.29 -7.07 -3.64
N VAL A 48 -5.41 -6.76 -2.35
CA VAL A 48 -4.69 -7.41 -1.25
C VAL A 48 -5.65 -7.89 -0.15
N PRO A 49 -6.38 -9.00 -0.40
CA PRO A 49 -7.16 -9.64 0.64
C PRO A 49 -6.26 -10.09 1.80
N ARG A 50 -6.86 -10.38 2.96
CA ARG A 50 -6.12 -10.82 4.15
C ARG A 50 -5.21 -12.01 3.84
N ARG A 51 -3.98 -11.98 4.35
CA ARG A 51 -2.87 -12.93 4.11
C ARG A 51 -2.32 -12.92 2.68
N LYS A 52 -2.70 -11.96 1.83
CA LYS A 52 -2.06 -11.79 0.53
C LYS A 52 -0.57 -11.48 0.74
N ARG A 53 0.29 -12.23 0.08
CA ARG A 53 1.74 -12.02 0.13
C ARG A 53 2.12 -10.85 -0.77
N VAL A 54 2.98 -9.99 -0.26
CA VAL A 54 3.47 -8.79 -0.92
C VAL A 54 5.00 -8.69 -0.79
N ASN A 55 5.60 -8.07 -1.79
CA ASN A 55 6.94 -7.52 -1.69
C ASN A 55 6.83 -6.06 -1.22
N LEU A 56 7.72 -5.70 -0.30
CA LEU A 56 7.87 -4.34 0.17
C LEU A 56 9.18 -3.79 -0.40
N ARG A 57 9.10 -2.60 -1.01
CA ARG A 57 10.28 -1.81 -1.36
C ARG A 57 10.27 -0.55 -0.50
N PRO A 58 11.09 -0.48 0.56
CA PRO A 58 11.18 0.68 1.43
C PRO A 58 11.63 1.92 0.65
N GLU A 59 10.97 3.04 0.89
CA GLU A 59 11.34 4.35 0.34
C GLU A 59 11.69 5.34 1.47
N GLY A 60 11.22 5.10 2.70
CA GLY A 60 11.56 5.93 3.85
C GLY A 60 10.84 5.52 5.14
N ASN A 61 10.92 6.39 6.14
CA ASN A 61 10.18 6.27 7.40
C ASN A 61 9.69 7.66 7.79
N GLU A 62 8.45 7.75 8.28
CA GLU A 62 7.85 8.97 8.78
C GLU A 62 7.13 8.67 10.09
N ASP A 63 7.49 9.38 11.16
CA ASP A 63 6.94 9.18 12.51
C ASP A 63 6.93 7.71 12.98
N GLY A 64 7.97 6.95 12.63
CA GLY A 64 8.08 5.53 12.97
C GLY A 64 7.26 4.59 12.08
N VAL A 65 6.53 5.11 11.10
CA VAL A 65 5.79 4.33 10.09
C VAL A 65 6.66 4.10 8.86
N LEU A 66 6.76 2.84 8.42
CA LEU A 66 7.50 2.51 7.20
C LEU A 66 6.76 3.06 5.97
N ILE A 67 7.44 3.84 5.14
CA ILE A 67 6.93 4.25 3.83
C ILE A 67 7.53 3.31 2.79
N ALA A 68 6.68 2.63 2.02
CA ALA A 68 7.13 1.65 1.04
C ALA A 68 6.18 1.54 -0.15
N ARG A 69 6.73 1.12 -1.29
CA ARG A 69 5.92 0.54 -2.38
C ARG A 69 5.57 -0.89 -2.01
N VAL A 70 4.31 -1.24 -2.21
CA VAL A 70 3.76 -2.54 -1.84
C VAL A 70 3.25 -3.21 -3.10
N THR A 71 3.88 -4.31 -3.50
CA THR A 71 3.55 -5.04 -4.73
C THR A 71 3.07 -6.44 -4.35
N PRO A 72 1.81 -6.83 -4.68
CA PRO A 72 1.37 -8.22 -4.55
C PRO A 72 2.30 -9.16 -5.31
N LEU A 73 2.64 -10.31 -4.75
CA LEU A 73 3.61 -11.24 -5.38
C LEU A 73 3.18 -11.74 -6.77
N ASP A 74 1.89 -11.74 -7.03
CA ASP A 74 1.26 -12.16 -8.29
C ASP A 74 0.80 -10.98 -9.16
N ALA A 75 1.23 -9.75 -8.83
CA ALA A 75 0.94 -8.56 -9.61
C ALA A 75 2.22 -7.90 -10.12
N ASP A 76 2.13 -7.29 -11.31
CA ASP A 76 3.23 -6.55 -11.93
C ASP A 76 3.36 -5.11 -11.38
N GLN A 77 2.26 -4.58 -10.83
CA GLN A 77 2.16 -3.20 -10.38
C GLN A 77 2.01 -3.10 -8.86
N ASP A 78 2.58 -2.04 -8.28
CA ASP A 78 2.37 -1.72 -6.87
C ASP A 78 0.96 -1.13 -6.62
N LEU A 79 0.53 -1.22 -5.37
CA LEU A 79 -0.80 -0.76 -4.94
C LEU A 79 -1.00 0.74 -5.16
N GLY A 80 0.06 1.54 -5.02
CA GLY A 80 -0.01 2.97 -5.27
C GLY A 80 -0.27 3.27 -6.75
N LEU A 81 0.44 2.59 -7.65
CA LEU A 81 0.20 2.71 -9.09
C LEU A 81 -1.20 2.22 -9.49
N SER A 82 -1.72 1.19 -8.83
CA SER A 82 -3.08 0.69 -9.05
C SER A 82 -4.15 1.74 -8.69
N LEU A 83 -3.95 2.50 -7.60
CA LEU A 83 -4.84 3.60 -7.21
C LEU A 83 -4.77 4.77 -8.20
N VAL A 84 -3.56 5.12 -8.66
CA VAL A 84 -3.36 6.19 -9.66
C VAL A 84 -4.01 5.83 -11.00
N THR A 85 -3.77 4.61 -11.49
CA THR A 85 -4.36 4.13 -12.74
C THR A 85 -5.88 4.01 -12.65
N GLY A 86 -6.42 3.71 -11.46
CA GLY A 86 -7.86 3.72 -11.19
C GLY A 86 -8.48 5.11 -11.06
N GLY A 87 -7.69 6.19 -11.16
CA GLY A 87 -8.17 7.57 -10.98
C GLY A 87 -8.55 7.91 -9.53
N LEU A 88 -8.13 7.10 -8.56
CA LEU A 88 -8.48 7.25 -7.14
C LEU A 88 -7.39 8.00 -6.36
N ALA A 89 -6.18 8.10 -6.91
CA ALA A 89 -5.05 8.79 -6.31
C ALA A 89 -4.26 9.59 -7.34
N THR A 90 -3.50 10.57 -6.86
CA THR A 90 -2.46 11.24 -7.63
C THR A 90 -1.09 10.76 -7.18
N GLN A 91 -0.15 10.65 -8.12
CA GLN A 91 1.24 10.38 -7.79
C GLN A 91 1.86 11.61 -7.13
N SER A 92 2.42 11.43 -5.92
CA SER A 92 2.95 12.54 -5.09
C SER A 92 4.47 12.62 -5.04
N CYS A 93 5.18 11.63 -5.60
CA CYS A 93 6.62 11.71 -5.80
C CYS A 93 6.94 12.08 -7.24
N ASN A 94 7.92 12.96 -7.44
CA ASN A 94 8.57 13.07 -8.74
C ASN A 94 9.40 11.81 -8.97
N ALA A 95 9.09 11.05 -10.03
CA ALA A 95 9.99 10.04 -10.55
C ALA A 95 11.25 10.74 -11.04
N SER A 96 12.26 10.82 -10.17
CA SER A 96 13.60 11.30 -10.54
C SER A 96 14.46 10.13 -10.98
#